data_AF-A0A382VZR9-F1
#
_entry.id   AF-A0A382VZR9-F1
#
_cell.length_a   1.000
_cell.length_b   1.000
_cell.length_c   1.000
_cell.angle_alpha   90.00
_cell.angle_beta   90.00
_cell.angle_gamma   90.00
#
_symmetry.space_group_name_H-M   'P 1'
#
loop_
_entity.id
_entity.type
_entity.pdbx_description
1 polymer ?
#
loop_
_entity_poly.entity_id
_entity_poly.type
_entity_poly.pdbx_seq_one_letter_code
_entity_poly.pdbx_strand_id
1 'polypeptide(L)'
;MHPMQEEDFFNLSFSNNKYRNIFLSGKYLPKVFFLDNRTYRNKAGFEVFSLFQTKKNNIFLINRGWSDKKIIKDKLLYKPPTGTVQIEGLNTPFHRLGLEIKSSFSDLLKEPLVFQELTFKKALNFLDKGMSLNPVVIQLSVDSPGAFEPIWKPAL
;
A
#
# COMPACT_ATOMS: atom_id res chain seq x y z
N MET A 1 -12.27 -9.53 17.66
CA MET A 1 -11.90 -8.14 17.99
C MET A 1 -12.61 -7.22 17.02
N HIS A 2 -13.21 -6.12 17.49
CA HIS A 2 -13.72 -5.11 16.57
C HIS A 2 -12.55 -4.42 15.87
N PRO A 3 -12.62 -4.19 14.55
CA PRO A 3 -11.59 -3.45 13.86
C PRO A 3 -11.52 -2.01 14.40
N MET A 4 -10.30 -1.50 14.45
CA MET A 4 -9.96 -0.20 15.01
C MET A 4 -10.40 0.90 14.04
N GLN A 5 -10.99 2.00 14.55
CA GLN A 5 -11.22 3.18 13.72
C GLN A 5 -9.95 4.00 13.56
N GLU A 6 -9.95 4.96 12.62
CA GLU A 6 -8.82 5.87 12.45
C GLU A 6 -8.50 6.66 13.73
N GLU A 7 -9.49 7.09 14.52
CA GLU A 7 -9.22 7.77 15.81
C GLU A 7 -8.42 6.88 16.76
N ASP A 8 -8.84 5.63 16.90
CA ASP A 8 -8.23 4.67 17.83
C ASP A 8 -6.77 4.37 17.46
N PHE A 9 -6.44 4.39 16.16
CA PHE A 9 -5.07 4.22 15.68
C PHE A 9 -4.10 5.26 16.24
N PHE A 10 -4.53 6.53 16.28
CA PHE A 10 -3.71 7.64 16.79
C PHE A 10 -3.70 7.74 18.32
N ASN A 11 -4.74 7.23 18.97
CA ASN A 11 -4.85 7.25 20.43
C ASN A 11 -4.08 6.10 21.11
N LEU A 12 -3.75 5.04 20.38
CA LEU A 12 -2.99 3.90 20.89
C LEU A 12 -1.49 4.06 20.60
N SER A 13 -0.65 3.60 21.52
CA SER A 13 0.79 3.49 21.26
C SER A 13 1.04 2.54 20.09
N PHE A 14 2.11 2.80 19.33
CA PHE A 14 2.47 1.97 18.17
C PHE A 14 2.64 0.48 18.53
N SER A 15 3.13 0.16 19.73
CA SER A 15 3.21 -1.24 20.19
C SER A 15 1.85 -1.90 20.34
N ASN A 16 0.81 -1.14 20.68
CA ASN A 16 -0.54 -1.63 20.97
C ASN A 16 -1.44 -1.67 19.73
N ASN A 17 -1.05 -1.01 18.63
CA ASN A 17 -1.83 -0.94 17.39
C ASN A 17 -1.25 -1.79 16.24
N LYS A 18 -0.04 -2.36 16.41
CA LYS A 18 0.55 -3.32 15.46
C LYS A 18 -0.34 -4.54 15.27
N TYR A 19 -0.43 -5.00 14.03
CA TYR A 19 -1.14 -6.23 13.63
C TYR A 19 -2.62 -6.24 14.05
N ARG A 20 -3.25 -5.05 14.07
CA ARG A 20 -4.70 -4.90 14.23
C ARG A 20 -5.33 -4.44 12.94
N ASN A 21 -6.54 -4.94 12.66
CA ASN A 21 -7.33 -4.44 11.55
C ASN A 21 -7.76 -3.00 11.84
N ILE A 22 -7.71 -2.16 10.82
CA ILE A 22 -8.12 -0.77 10.86
C ILE A 22 -9.11 -0.49 9.72
N PHE A 23 -10.16 0.28 10.00
CA PHE A 23 -11.03 0.85 8.99
C PHE A 23 -10.58 2.28 8.66
N LEU A 24 -10.46 2.56 7.37
CA LEU A 24 -10.14 3.90 6.86
C LEU A 24 -11.20 4.32 5.84
N SER A 25 -11.67 5.57 5.94
CA SER A 25 -12.54 6.18 4.94
C SER A 25 -11.82 7.34 4.27
N GLY A 26 -11.82 7.35 2.93
CA GLY A 26 -10.98 8.26 2.18
C GLY A 26 -10.93 7.94 0.70
N LYS A 27 -9.88 8.37 0.03
CA LYS A 27 -9.68 8.16 -1.41
C LYS A 27 -8.25 7.69 -1.68
N TYR A 28 -8.11 6.87 -2.71
CA TYR A 28 -6.79 6.56 -3.25
C TYR A 28 -6.21 7.77 -4.00
N LEU A 29 -4.91 7.99 -3.85
CA LEU A 29 -4.19 8.91 -4.72
C LEU A 29 -3.84 8.21 -6.05
N PRO A 30 -3.67 8.95 -7.16
CA PRO A 30 -3.58 8.35 -8.50
C PRO A 30 -2.36 7.47 -8.77
N LYS A 31 -1.27 7.66 -8.01
CA LYS A 31 -0.01 6.93 -8.23
C LYS A 31 -0.10 5.52 -7.69
N VAL A 32 0.33 4.56 -8.51
CA VAL A 32 0.40 3.13 -8.18
C VAL A 32 1.85 2.70 -8.29
N PHE A 33 2.33 1.97 -7.29
CA PHE A 33 3.70 1.48 -7.24
C PHE A 33 3.70 -0.03 -7.34
N PHE A 34 4.58 -0.57 -8.17
CA PHE A 34 4.78 -2.00 -8.33
C PHE A 34 6.13 -2.37 -7.72
N LEU A 35 6.11 -3.30 -6.77
CA LEU A 35 7.33 -3.89 -6.24
C LEU A 35 7.57 -5.21 -6.98
N ASP A 36 8.59 -5.22 -7.84
CA ASP A 36 8.96 -6.36 -8.68
C ASP A 36 9.68 -7.47 -7.89
N ASN A 37 9.88 -8.61 -8.52
CA ASN A 37 10.54 -9.81 -7.99
C ASN A 37 9.78 -10.41 -6.79
N ARG A 38 8.44 -10.32 -6.82
CA ARG A 38 7.57 -10.99 -5.87
C ARG A 38 7.07 -12.30 -6.47
N THR A 39 7.59 -13.41 -5.97
CA THR A 39 7.10 -14.76 -6.34
C THR A 39 5.92 -15.12 -5.44
N TYR A 40 4.77 -15.38 -6.05
CA TYR A 40 3.60 -15.92 -5.37
C TYR A 40 3.11 -17.14 -6.15
N ARG A 41 2.90 -18.28 -5.47
CA ARG A 41 2.48 -19.55 -6.08
C ARG A 41 3.32 -19.94 -7.33
N ASN A 42 4.64 -19.82 -7.23
CA ASN A 42 5.60 -20.10 -8.31
C ASN A 42 5.46 -19.20 -9.56
N LYS A 43 4.74 -18.08 -9.46
CA LYS A 43 4.64 -17.07 -10.51
C LYS A 43 5.32 -15.78 -10.06
N ALA A 44 6.18 -15.25 -10.93
CA ALA A 44 6.73 -13.92 -10.75
C ALA A 44 5.63 -12.87 -11.02
N GLY A 45 5.57 -11.86 -10.18
CA GLY A 45 4.61 -10.77 -10.27
C GLY A 45 5.04 -9.58 -9.45
N PHE A 46 4.07 -8.75 -9.13
CA PHE A 46 4.24 -7.52 -8.38
C PHE A 46 3.44 -7.56 -7.09
N GLU A 47 3.98 -7.00 -6.01
CA GLU A 47 3.13 -6.38 -5.00
C GLU A 47 2.71 -5.00 -5.50
N VAL A 48 1.41 -4.70 -5.38
CA VAL A 48 0.83 -3.45 -5.84
C VAL A 48 0.54 -2.56 -4.64
N PHE A 49 1.06 -1.34 -4.66
CA PHE A 49 0.88 -0.36 -3.61
C PHE A 49 0.19 0.90 -4.12
N SER A 50 -0.52 1.59 -3.24
CA SER A 50 -1.08 2.91 -3.52
C SER A 50 -1.09 3.75 -2.25
N LEU A 51 -1.02 5.07 -2.41
CA LEU A 51 -1.26 5.99 -1.29
C LEU A 51 -2.77 6.18 -1.10
N PHE A 52 -3.19 6.29 0.15
CA PHE A 52 -4.58 6.53 0.53
C PHE A 52 -4.65 7.72 1.46
N GLN A 53 -5.43 8.73 1.07
CA GLN A 53 -5.70 9.91 1.89
C GLN A 53 -7.05 9.73 2.57
N THR A 54 -7.07 9.73 3.90
CA THR A 54 -8.30 9.65 4.68
C THR A 54 -9.08 10.96 4.60
N LYS A 55 -10.35 10.94 5.00
CA LYS A 55 -11.18 12.15 5.17
C LYS A 55 -10.56 13.17 6.15
N LYS A 56 -9.68 12.72 7.04
CA LYS A 56 -8.93 13.55 8.00
C LYS A 56 -7.58 14.04 7.46
N ASN A 57 -7.31 13.83 6.17
CA ASN A 57 -6.06 14.17 5.49
C ASN A 57 -4.82 13.40 5.97
N ASN A 58 -4.99 12.29 6.70
CA ASN A 58 -3.88 11.39 6.99
C ASN A 58 -3.57 10.54 5.76
N ILE A 59 -2.29 10.27 5.53
CA ILE A 59 -1.87 9.45 4.38
C ILE A 59 -1.29 8.14 4.84
N PHE A 60 -1.75 7.06 4.24
CA PHE A 60 -1.30 5.69 4.50
C PHE A 60 -0.76 5.07 3.21
N LEU A 61 0.28 4.24 3.33
CA LEU A 61 0.65 3.34 2.25
C LEU A 61 -0.21 2.08 2.36
N ILE A 62 -0.88 1.73 1.26
CA ILE A 62 -1.73 0.54 1.19
C ILE A 62 -1.02 -0.50 0.34
N ASN A 63 -0.74 -1.68 0.90
CA ASN A 63 -0.44 -2.86 0.11
C ASN A 63 -1.76 -3.44 -0.38
N ARG A 64 -2.02 -3.32 -1.68
CA ARG A 64 -3.24 -3.79 -2.32
C ARG A 64 -3.17 -5.28 -2.66
N GLY A 65 -2.03 -5.94 -2.49
CA GLY A 65 -1.85 -7.37 -2.77
C GLY A 65 -0.97 -7.63 -3.99
N TRP A 66 -1.05 -8.85 -4.52
CA TRP A 66 -0.23 -9.38 -5.60
C TRP A 66 -0.97 -9.44 -6.92
N SER A 67 -0.26 -9.15 -8.00
CA SER A 67 -0.75 -9.36 -9.35
C SER A 67 0.34 -9.89 -10.27
N ASP A 68 -0.07 -10.56 -11.35
CA ASP A 68 0.85 -11.08 -12.34
C ASP A 68 1.49 -9.97 -13.18
N LYS A 69 2.63 -10.27 -13.82
CA LYS A 69 3.39 -9.27 -14.58
C LYS A 69 2.66 -8.67 -15.78
N LYS A 70 1.54 -9.24 -16.24
CA LYS A 70 0.78 -8.69 -17.37
C LYS A 70 -0.07 -7.49 -16.97
N ILE A 71 -0.34 -7.27 -15.67
CA ILE A 71 -1.20 -6.18 -15.22
C ILE A 71 -0.71 -4.80 -15.68
N ILE A 72 0.61 -4.59 -15.73
CA ILE A 72 1.22 -3.32 -16.14
C ILE A 72 0.95 -2.97 -17.61
N LYS A 73 0.48 -3.91 -18.43
CA LYS A 73 0.17 -3.69 -19.84
C LYS A 73 -1.12 -2.91 -20.04
N ASP A 74 -1.99 -2.87 -19.03
CA ASP A 74 -3.25 -2.16 -19.08
C ASP A 74 -3.45 -1.33 -17.81
N LYS A 75 -3.38 0.00 -17.99
CA LYS A 75 -3.55 0.97 -16.91
C LYS A 75 -4.91 0.90 -16.23
N LEU A 76 -5.94 0.43 -16.91
CA LEU A 76 -7.28 0.31 -16.34
C LEU A 76 -7.35 -0.81 -15.29
N LEU A 77 -6.53 -1.86 -15.43
CA LEU A 77 -6.57 -3.02 -14.54
C LEU A 77 -5.96 -2.73 -13.16
N TYR A 78 -5.02 -1.80 -13.06
CA TYR A 78 -4.34 -1.49 -11.79
C TYR A 78 -4.72 -0.17 -11.15
N LYS A 79 -5.48 0.68 -11.85
CA LYS A 79 -6.00 1.92 -11.26
C LYS A 79 -6.78 1.60 -9.98
N PRO A 80 -6.54 2.33 -8.89
CA PRO A 80 -7.37 2.17 -7.71
C PRO A 80 -8.79 2.69 -7.99
N PRO A 81 -9.79 2.27 -7.20
CA PRO A 81 -11.13 2.83 -7.24
C PRO A 81 -11.09 4.36 -7.13
N THR A 82 -11.98 5.02 -7.86
CA THR A 82 -12.14 6.47 -7.80
C THR A 82 -13.20 6.86 -6.77
N GLY A 83 -13.15 8.11 -6.30
CA GLY A 83 -14.08 8.61 -5.29
C GLY A 83 -13.73 8.18 -3.87
N THR A 84 -14.67 8.41 -2.95
CA THR A 84 -14.51 8.03 -1.55
C THR A 84 -14.93 6.58 -1.34
N VAL A 85 -14.06 5.80 -0.70
CA VAL A 85 -14.30 4.40 -0.34
C VAL A 85 -14.02 4.18 1.14
N GLN A 86 -14.51 3.07 1.67
CA GLN A 86 -14.11 2.52 2.95
C GLN A 86 -13.25 1.29 2.69
N ILE A 87 -12.11 1.20 3.37
CA ILE A 87 -11.19 0.07 3.28
C ILE A 87 -10.93 -0.48 4.66
N GLU A 88 -10.74 -1.80 4.73
CA GLU A 88 -10.22 -2.52 5.88
C GLU A 88 -8.86 -3.13 5.54
N GLY A 89 -7.95 -3.14 6.51
CA GLY A 89 -6.74 -3.93 6.40
C GLY A 89 -5.95 -4.02 7.69
N LEU A 90 -4.91 -4.86 7.68
CA LEU A 90 -4.02 -5.09 8.81
C LEU A 90 -2.97 -3.98 8.90
N ASN A 91 -2.92 -3.28 10.03
CA ASN A 91 -1.88 -2.30 10.30
C ASN A 91 -0.53 -3.00 10.59
N THR A 92 0.48 -2.72 9.76
CA THR A 92 1.83 -3.27 9.91
C THR A 92 2.87 -2.15 9.90
N PRO A 93 3.99 -2.28 10.62
CA PRO A 93 5.06 -1.29 10.55
C PRO A 93 5.60 -1.11 9.13
N PHE A 94 5.88 0.13 8.72
CA PHE A 94 6.50 0.38 7.43
C PHE A 94 8.03 0.18 7.52
N HIS A 95 8.44 -1.08 7.37
CA HIS A 95 9.83 -1.43 7.16
C HIS A 95 10.24 -1.26 5.68
N ARG A 96 11.54 -1.29 5.39
CA ARG A 96 12.03 -1.39 4.00
C ARG A 96 11.41 -2.61 3.32
N LEU A 97 10.78 -2.44 2.17
CA LEU A 97 10.20 -3.52 1.36
C LEU A 97 11.09 -3.78 0.13
N GLY A 98 11.47 -5.03 -0.09
CA GLY A 98 12.35 -5.43 -1.19
C GLY A 98 13.84 -5.36 -0.85
N LEU A 99 14.70 -5.45 -1.88
CA LEU A 99 16.16 -5.49 -1.74
C LEU A 99 16.79 -4.27 -2.40
N GLU A 100 17.79 -3.68 -1.74
CA GLU A 100 18.50 -2.52 -2.28
C GLU A 100 19.42 -2.96 -3.43
N ILE A 101 19.04 -2.53 -4.63
CA ILE A 101 19.89 -2.51 -5.81
C ILE A 101 19.98 -1.04 -6.19
N LYS A 102 21.15 -0.58 -6.64
CA LYS A 102 21.36 0.82 -7.08
C LYS A 102 20.23 1.21 -8.04
N SER A 103 19.28 1.98 -7.54
CA SER A 103 18.14 2.49 -8.32
C SER A 103 18.45 3.93 -8.68
N SER A 104 18.24 4.27 -9.95
CA SER A 104 18.54 5.61 -10.45
C SER A 104 17.31 6.49 -10.27
N PHE A 105 17.51 7.79 -10.05
CA PHE A 105 16.42 8.77 -9.89
C PHE A 105 15.43 8.76 -11.07
N SER A 106 15.88 8.33 -12.25
CA SER A 106 15.06 8.11 -13.45
C SER A 106 13.90 7.14 -13.26
N ASP A 107 14.01 6.18 -12.33
CA ASP A 107 12.96 5.18 -12.07
C ASP A 107 11.73 5.82 -11.40
N LEU A 108 11.88 6.98 -10.76
CA LEU A 108 10.79 7.73 -10.11
C LEU A 108 9.90 8.48 -11.11
N LEU A 109 10.33 8.58 -12.37
CA LEU A 109 9.65 9.36 -13.43
C LEU A 109 9.01 8.48 -14.50
N LYS A 110 9.25 7.16 -14.48
CA LYS A 110 8.76 6.23 -15.49
C LYS A 110 7.46 5.58 -15.03
N GLU A 111 6.38 5.79 -15.78
CA GLU A 111 5.11 5.10 -15.58
C GLU A 111 5.07 3.81 -16.42
N PRO A 112 4.60 2.68 -15.88
CA PRO A 112 4.21 2.48 -14.48
C PRO A 112 5.42 2.51 -13.53
N LEU A 113 5.22 3.01 -12.31
CA LEU A 113 6.26 3.13 -11.30
C LEU A 113 6.63 1.73 -10.76
N VAL A 114 7.66 1.12 -11.33
CA VAL A 114 8.16 -0.21 -10.96
C VAL A 114 9.48 -0.09 -10.20
N PHE A 115 9.55 -0.70 -9.03
CA PHE A 115 10.72 -0.68 -8.14
C PHE A 115 11.11 -2.09 -7.71
N GLN A 116 12.39 -2.29 -7.40
CA GLN A 116 12.86 -3.49 -6.69
C GLN A 116 12.87 -3.28 -5.16
N GLU A 117 12.75 -2.04 -4.72
CA GLU A 117 12.71 -1.63 -3.32
C GLU A 117 11.81 -0.41 -3.12
N LEU A 118 10.88 -0.52 -2.18
CA LEU A 118 10.01 0.56 -1.71
C LEU A 118 10.33 0.89 -0.24
N THR A 119 10.83 2.09 0.00
CA THR A 119 11.14 2.60 1.34
C THR A 119 10.19 3.73 1.71
N PHE A 120 10.04 3.99 3.01
CA PHE A 120 9.29 5.14 3.51
C PHE A 120 9.76 6.47 2.87
N LYS A 121 11.08 6.67 2.76
CA LYS A 121 11.68 7.85 2.12
C LYS A 121 11.32 7.95 0.64
N LYS A 122 11.31 6.83 -0.11
CA LYS A 122 10.87 6.79 -1.50
C LYS A 122 9.39 7.16 -1.62
N ALA A 123 8.54 6.62 -0.74
CA ALA A 123 7.10 6.91 -0.73
C ALA A 123 6.82 8.41 -0.47
N LEU A 124 7.58 9.05 0.43
CA LEU A 124 7.48 10.49 0.70
C LEU A 124 7.72 11.37 -0.53
N ASN A 125 8.60 10.96 -1.46
CA ASN A 125 8.88 11.73 -2.68
C ASN A 125 7.68 11.85 -3.62
N PHE A 126 6.63 11.06 -3.40
CA PHE A 126 5.40 11.10 -4.20
C PHE A 126 4.28 11.93 -3.58
N LEU A 127 4.52 12.52 -2.40
CA LEU A 127 3.59 13.40 -1.72
C LEU A 127 3.81 14.87 -2.08
N ASP A 128 2.72 15.63 -2.08
CA ASP A 128 2.80 17.09 -2.20
C ASP A 128 3.40 17.71 -0.93
N LYS A 129 3.94 18.93 -1.06
CA LYS A 129 4.53 19.66 0.07
C LYS A 129 3.48 19.83 1.19
N GLY A 130 3.89 19.55 2.43
CA GLY A 130 3.04 19.68 3.62
C GLY A 130 2.22 18.43 3.96
N MET A 131 2.23 17.40 3.10
CA MET A 131 1.64 16.11 3.43
C MET A 131 2.62 15.23 4.21
N SER A 132 2.10 14.46 5.17
CA SER A 132 2.87 13.48 5.95
C SER A 132 2.38 12.06 5.70
N LEU A 133 3.31 11.13 5.57
CA LEU A 133 3.02 9.70 5.46
C LEU A 133 3.06 9.06 6.85
N ASN A 134 2.05 8.30 7.21
CA ASN A 134 2.10 7.48 8.42
C ASN A 134 3.14 6.36 8.23
N PRO A 135 3.98 6.05 9.26
CA PRO A 135 5.06 5.06 9.17
C PRO A 135 4.54 3.61 9.26
N VAL A 136 3.42 3.34 8.60
CA VAL A 136 2.74 2.04 8.55
C VAL A 136 2.36 1.69 7.12
N VAL A 137 2.22 0.39 6.90
CA VAL A 137 1.61 -0.18 5.70
C VAL A 137 0.33 -0.89 6.14
N ILE A 138 -0.77 -0.55 5.48
CA ILE A 138 -2.03 -1.27 5.65
C ILE A 138 -2.07 -2.40 4.63
N GLN A 139 -2.06 -3.65 5.11
CA GLN A 139 -2.23 -4.83 4.27
C GLN A 139 -3.72 -4.99 4.00
N LEU A 140 -4.15 -4.67 2.79
CA LEU A 140 -5.56 -4.55 2.44
C LEU A 140 -6.28 -5.91 2.53
N SER A 141 -7.43 -5.93 3.18
CA SER A 141 -8.31 -7.12 3.21
C SER A 141 -8.83 -7.43 1.80
N VAL A 142 -9.07 -8.71 1.52
CA VAL A 142 -9.46 -9.20 0.18
C VAL A 142 -10.78 -8.63 -0.34
N ASP A 143 -11.71 -8.31 0.56
CA ASP A 143 -13.02 -7.77 0.22
C ASP A 143 -13.03 -6.23 0.15
N SER A 144 -11.90 -5.59 0.49
CA SER A 144 -11.79 -4.13 0.44
C SER A 144 -11.68 -3.63 -1.01
N PRO A 145 -12.33 -2.50 -1.35
CA PRO A 145 -12.23 -1.91 -2.68
C PRO A 145 -10.79 -1.71 -3.15
N GLY A 146 -10.46 -2.26 -4.32
CA GLY A 146 -9.14 -2.16 -4.92
C GLY A 146 -8.14 -3.23 -4.49
N ALA A 147 -8.55 -4.26 -3.75
CA ALA A 147 -7.71 -5.40 -3.43
C ALA A 147 -7.35 -6.26 -4.66
N PHE A 148 -6.15 -6.83 -4.59
CA PHE A 148 -5.61 -7.90 -5.43
C PHE A 148 -5.41 -9.16 -4.58
N GLU A 149 -4.77 -10.18 -5.14
CA GLU A 149 -4.56 -11.45 -4.44
C GLU A 149 -3.70 -11.25 -3.17
N PRO A 150 -4.13 -11.67 -1.98
CA PRO A 150 -3.33 -11.51 -0.78
C PRO A 150 -2.13 -12.47 -0.82
N ILE A 151 -0.93 -11.94 -0.57
CA ILE A 151 0.28 -12.78 -0.44
C ILE A 151 0.29 -13.50 0.90
N TRP A 152 -0.24 -12.85 1.93
CA TRP A 152 -0.30 -13.39 3.28
C TRP A 152 -1.74 -13.74 3.65
N LYS A 153 -1.96 -14.99 4.05
CA LYS A 153 -3.11 -15.41 4.84
C LYS A 153 -2.60 -15.75 6.22
N PRO A 154 -3.21 -15.26 7.31
CA PRO A 154 -2.93 -15.84 8.62
C PRO A 154 -3.23 -17.34 8.53
N ALA A 155 -2.37 -18.17 9.12
CA ALA A 155 -2.71 -19.57 9.33
C ALA A 155 -3.98 -19.60 10.20
N LEU A 156 -5.01 -20.29 9.71
CA LEU A 156 -6.23 -20.58 10.47
C LEU A 156 -5.90 -21.51 11.64
#